data_AF-A0A497N4W8-F1
#
_entry.id   AF-A0A497N4W8-F1
#
_cell.length_a   1.000
_cell.length_b   1.000
_cell.length_c   1.000
_cell.angle_alpha   90.00
_cell.angle_beta   90.00
_cell.angle_gamma   90.00
#
_symmetry.space_group_name_H-M   'P 1'
#
loop_
_entity.id
_entity.type
_entity.pdbx_description
1 polymer ?
#
loop_
_entity_poly.entity_id
_entity_poly.type
_entity_poly.pdbx_seq_one_letter_code
_entity_poly.pdbx_strand_id
1 'polypeptide(L)'
;MVIIGPYGSGNLGDEAMLKPFLYFLQNSCIGKLSVIGLKGEFLDSLFKEKYRFTSYFNLVRLFKTIKEADLVILGSGCLFKTVSAIKLLPVFLLNRLLKKKTVVFGVEAYPMPPLLSRIVFSLLKKSILWVVRTHLSKRLLEKYGVPPRKLRLFQTSPTPFRKSSR
;
A
#
# COMPACT_ATOMS: atom_id res chain seq x y z
N MET A 1 5.19 -4.89 -11.31
CA MET A 1 4.63 -4.82 -9.92
C MET A 1 3.23 -4.22 -9.96
N VAL A 2 2.47 -4.38 -8.88
CA VAL A 2 1.20 -3.66 -8.69
C VAL A 2 1.18 -2.93 -7.35
N ILE A 3 0.68 -1.70 -7.34
CA ILE A 3 0.37 -0.94 -6.13
C ILE A 3 -1.13 -0.94 -5.91
N ILE A 4 -1.54 -1.09 -4.66
CA ILE A 4 -2.94 -1.15 -4.24
C ILE A 4 -3.11 -0.15 -3.09
N GLY A 5 -4.03 0.79 -3.25
CA GLY A 5 -4.31 1.82 -2.25
C GLY A 5 -5.69 2.47 -2.43
N PRO A 6 -6.06 3.42 -1.56
CA PRO A 6 -7.34 4.12 -1.61
C PRO A 6 -7.44 5.18 -2.74
N TYR A 7 -6.59 5.10 -3.77
CA TYR A 7 -6.52 6.06 -4.87
C TYR A 7 -7.82 6.13 -5.68
N GLY A 8 -8.13 7.30 -6.23
CA GLY A 8 -9.38 7.57 -6.95
C GLY A 8 -10.60 7.71 -6.02
N SER A 9 -10.41 7.82 -4.70
CA SER A 9 -11.51 8.07 -3.76
C SER A 9 -11.90 9.55 -3.67
N GLY A 10 -11.13 10.44 -4.29
CA GLY A 10 -11.28 11.90 -4.12
C GLY A 10 -10.69 12.43 -2.81
N ASN A 11 -9.87 11.64 -2.11
CA ASN A 11 -9.14 12.13 -0.94
C ASN A 11 -7.88 12.87 -1.42
N LEU A 12 -7.87 14.20 -1.27
CA LEU A 12 -6.76 15.04 -1.73
C LEU A 12 -5.39 14.58 -1.22
N GLY A 13 -5.31 14.09 0.03
CA GLY A 13 -4.07 13.57 0.59
C GLY A 13 -3.57 12.31 -0.10
N ASP A 14 -4.46 11.34 -0.35
CA ASP A 14 -4.10 10.10 -1.05
C ASP A 14 -3.75 10.35 -2.51
N GLU A 15 -4.47 11.24 -3.21
CA GLU A 15 -4.18 11.61 -4.60
C GLU A 15 -2.84 12.36 -4.71
N ALA A 16 -2.56 13.29 -3.79
CA ALA A 16 -1.32 14.06 -3.77
C ALA A 16 -0.09 13.17 -3.50
N MET A 17 -0.26 12.09 -2.72
CA MET A 17 0.82 11.14 -2.43
C MET A 17 1.06 10.13 -3.55
N LEU A 18 0.08 9.87 -4.41
CA LEU A 18 0.22 8.88 -5.48
C LEU A 18 1.33 9.25 -6.47
N LYS A 19 1.35 10.49 -6.99
CA LYS A 19 2.32 10.88 -8.03
C LYS A 19 3.78 10.76 -7.58
N PRO A 20 4.21 11.30 -6.42
CA PRO A 20 5.57 11.12 -5.93
C PRO A 20 5.90 9.66 -5.65
N PHE A 21 4.93 8.88 -5.16
CA PHE A 21 5.14 7.47 -4.86
C PHE A 21 5.34 6.62 -6.12
N LEU A 22 4.55 6.86 -7.18
CA LEU A 22 4.74 6.22 -8.48
C LEU A 22 6.09 6.59 -9.09
N TYR A 23 6.51 7.86 -9.00
CA TYR A 23 7.82 8.30 -9.46
C TYR A 23 8.97 7.62 -8.71
N PHE A 24 8.89 7.56 -7.37
CA PHE A 24 9.86 6.86 -6.54
C PHE A 24 10.00 5.39 -6.94
N LEU A 25 8.87 4.69 -7.10
CA LEU A 25 8.87 3.26 -7.45
C LEU A 25 9.34 3.00 -8.87
N GLN A 26 8.96 3.85 -9.82
CA GLN A 26 9.42 3.72 -11.21
C GLN A 26 10.93 3.92 -11.33
N ASN A 27 11.52 4.83 -10.53
CA ASN A 27 12.98 5.04 -10.52
C ASN A 27 13.73 3.98 -9.70
N SER A 28 13.06 3.28 -8.78
CA SER A 28 13.67 2.27 -7.92
C SER A 28 13.53 0.85 -8.45
N CYS A 29 12.73 0.63 -9.51
CA CYS A 29 12.42 -0.70 -10.02
C CYS A 29 12.48 -0.74 -11.55
N ILE A 30 12.98 -1.86 -12.08
CA ILE A 30 12.94 -2.16 -13.52
C ILE A 30 11.62 -2.90 -13.79
N GLY A 31 10.73 -2.31 -14.60
CA GLY A 31 9.57 -3.04 -15.16
C GLY A 31 8.23 -2.28 -15.14
N LYS A 32 7.18 -3.00 -15.58
CA LYS A 32 5.82 -2.46 -15.68
C LYS A 32 5.22 -2.22 -14.29
N LEU A 33 4.61 -1.06 -14.11
CA LEU A 33 3.91 -0.66 -12.89
C LEU A 33 2.41 -0.48 -13.17
N SER A 34 1.59 -1.22 -12.43
CA SER A 34 0.13 -1.11 -12.45
C SER A 34 -0.37 -0.55 -11.11
N VAL A 35 -1.50 0.15 -11.14
CA VAL A 35 -2.15 0.72 -9.96
C VAL A 35 -3.58 0.19 -9.87
N ILE A 36 -3.96 -0.29 -8.68
CA ILE A 36 -5.34 -0.65 -8.36
C ILE A 36 -5.89 0.39 -7.38
N GLY A 37 -7.00 1.02 -7.75
CA GLY A 37 -7.68 2.06 -6.98
C GLY A 37 -9.21 1.97 -7.11
N LEU A 38 -9.94 2.85 -6.42
CA LEU A 38 -11.40 2.91 -6.41
C LEU A 38 -11.99 3.40 -7.74
N LYS A 39 -11.37 4.42 -8.35
CA LYS A 39 -11.78 4.96 -9.65
C LYS A 39 -10.60 4.96 -10.61
N GLY A 40 -10.29 3.78 -11.15
CA GLY A 40 -9.17 3.61 -12.08
C GLY A 40 -9.22 4.53 -13.29
N GLU A 41 -10.41 4.81 -13.83
CA GLU A 41 -10.61 5.66 -15.02
C GLU A 41 -10.28 7.15 -14.76
N PHE A 42 -10.62 7.66 -13.57
CA PHE A 42 -10.23 9.02 -13.16
C PHE A 42 -8.71 9.15 -13.02
N LEU A 43 -8.04 8.11 -12.52
CA LEU A 43 -6.59 8.12 -12.40
C LEU A 43 -5.91 7.99 -13.76
N ASP A 44 -6.47 7.22 -14.68
CA ASP A 44 -5.95 7.04 -16.04
C ASP A 44 -5.85 8.38 -16.78
N SER A 45 -6.87 9.26 -16.62
CA SER A 45 -6.87 10.59 -17.23
C SER A 45 -5.81 11.55 -16.63
N LEU A 46 -5.49 11.40 -15.34
CA LEU A 46 -4.50 12.24 -14.66
C LEU A 46 -3.06 11.86 -14.96
N PHE A 47 -2.79 10.57 -15.12
CA PHE A 47 -1.43 10.04 -15.19
C PHE A 47 -0.99 9.62 -16.60
N LYS A 48 -1.92 9.60 -17.57
CA LYS A 48 -1.71 9.17 -18.95
C LYS A 48 -1.14 7.74 -19.04
N GLU A 49 -0.84 7.26 -20.26
CA GLU A 49 -0.45 5.86 -20.59
C GLU A 49 0.81 5.31 -19.89
N LYS A 50 1.42 6.05 -18.95
CA LYS A 50 2.64 5.63 -18.24
C LYS A 50 2.37 4.49 -17.25
N TYR A 51 1.16 4.40 -16.71
CA TYR A 51 0.77 3.35 -15.76
C TYR A 51 -0.56 2.74 -16.16
N ARG A 52 -0.76 1.47 -15.83
CA ARG A 52 -2.04 0.80 -16.04
C ARG A 52 -2.90 0.93 -14.79
N PHE A 53 -4.02 1.65 -14.89
CA PHE A 53 -4.98 1.76 -13.79
C PHE A 53 -6.07 0.70 -13.88
N THR A 54 -6.44 0.13 -12.73
CA THR A 54 -7.50 -0.88 -12.61
C THR A 54 -8.40 -0.52 -11.44
N SER A 55 -9.72 -0.50 -11.67
CA SER A 55 -10.70 -0.28 -10.61
C SER A 55 -10.87 -1.54 -9.74
N TYR A 56 -11.08 -1.37 -8.43
CA TYR A 56 -11.50 -2.46 -7.53
C TYR A 56 -12.77 -3.17 -7.99
N PHE A 57 -13.65 -2.45 -8.69
CA PHE A 57 -14.94 -2.97 -9.14
C PHE A 57 -14.81 -3.84 -10.41
N ASN A 58 -13.71 -3.76 -11.14
CA ASN A 58 -13.47 -4.61 -12.30
C ASN A 58 -12.74 -5.89 -11.88
N LEU A 59 -13.48 -6.87 -11.37
CA LEU A 59 -12.92 -8.10 -10.78
C LEU A 59 -12.06 -8.91 -11.75
N VAL A 60 -12.42 -8.95 -13.04
CA VAL A 60 -11.66 -9.66 -14.08
C VAL A 60 -10.29 -9.01 -14.28
N ARG A 61 -10.26 -7.68 -14.45
CA ARG A 61 -9.00 -6.95 -14.60
C ARG A 61 -8.20 -6.97 -13.30
N LEU A 62 -8.84 -6.84 -12.14
CA LEU A 62 -8.20 -6.94 -10.83
C LEU A 62 -7.46 -8.28 -10.68
N PHE A 63 -8.15 -9.39 -10.97
CA PHE A 63 -7.56 -10.72 -10.92
C PHE A 63 -6.35 -10.84 -11.85
N LYS A 64 -6.52 -10.44 -13.12
CA LYS A 64 -5.45 -10.48 -14.13
C LYS A 64 -4.24 -9.65 -13.68
N THR A 65 -4.45 -8.42 -13.23
CA THR A 65 -3.40 -7.49 -12.79
C THR A 65 -2.62 -8.04 -11.58
N ILE A 66 -3.30 -8.64 -10.59
CA ILE A 66 -2.61 -9.24 -9.44
C ILE A 66 -1.88 -10.53 -9.86
N LYS A 67 -2.49 -11.36 -10.70
CA LYS A 67 -1.88 -12.62 -11.20
C LYS A 67 -0.62 -12.36 -12.02
N GLU A 68 -0.57 -11.31 -12.82
CA GLU A 68 0.60 -10.92 -13.62
C GLU A 68 1.71 -10.26 -12.80
N ALA A 69 1.41 -9.76 -11.60
CA ALA A 69 2.40 -9.07 -10.77
C ALA A 69 3.33 -10.03 -10.02
N ASP A 70 4.65 -9.76 -10.05
CA ASP A 70 5.63 -10.47 -9.21
C ASP A 70 5.62 -10.00 -7.75
N LEU A 71 5.23 -8.74 -7.55
CA LEU A 71 5.21 -8.03 -6.28
C LEU A 71 3.93 -7.18 -6.18
N VAL A 72 3.25 -7.30 -5.04
CA VAL A 72 2.12 -6.48 -4.62
C VAL A 72 2.57 -5.52 -3.53
N ILE A 73 2.39 -4.23 -3.76
CA ILE A 73 2.63 -3.17 -2.76
C ILE A 73 1.28 -2.68 -2.25
N LEU A 74 0.99 -2.91 -0.97
CA LEU A 74 -0.12 -2.26 -0.28
C LEU A 74 0.37 -0.88 0.17
N GLY A 75 0.03 0.15 -0.60
CA GLY A 75 0.68 1.45 -0.57
C GLY A 75 -0.22 2.59 -0.06
N SER A 76 0.43 3.54 0.62
CA SER A 76 0.04 4.86 1.14
C SER A 76 -1.35 5.05 1.79
N GLY A 77 -1.43 6.06 2.65
CA GLY A 77 -2.69 6.49 3.26
C GLY A 77 -3.16 5.58 4.40
N CYS A 78 -4.46 5.71 4.72
CA CYS A 78 -5.09 5.08 5.86
C CYS A 78 -5.69 3.71 5.49
N LEU A 79 -4.83 2.79 5.04
CA LEU A 79 -5.23 1.49 4.51
C LEU A 79 -5.76 0.54 5.60
N PHE A 80 -5.16 0.59 6.80
CA PHE A 80 -5.54 -0.27 7.93
C PHE A 80 -6.49 0.45 8.89
N LYS A 81 -7.62 0.89 8.35
CA LYS A 81 -8.79 1.41 9.09
C LYS A 81 -9.99 0.52 8.76
N THR A 82 -10.93 0.34 9.68
CA THR A 82 -12.09 -0.57 9.54
C THR A 82 -12.76 -0.51 8.16
N VAL A 83 -13.14 0.69 7.70
CA VAL A 83 -13.84 0.87 6.41
C VAL A 83 -12.95 0.47 5.22
N SER A 84 -11.69 0.87 5.22
CA SER A 84 -10.72 0.55 4.15
C SER A 84 -10.41 -0.95 4.14
N ALA A 85 -10.20 -1.55 5.31
CA ALA A 85 -9.86 -2.96 5.47
C ALA A 85 -10.98 -3.89 4.99
N ILE A 86 -12.25 -3.54 5.24
CA ILE A 86 -13.41 -4.29 4.73
C ILE A 86 -13.45 -4.23 3.20
N LYS A 87 -13.28 -3.03 2.62
CA LYS A 87 -13.29 -2.85 1.16
C LYS A 87 -12.16 -3.62 0.47
N LEU A 88 -11.00 -3.73 1.10
CA LEU A 88 -9.82 -4.40 0.56
C LEU A 88 -9.73 -5.89 0.90
N LEU A 89 -10.67 -6.42 1.68
CA LEU A 89 -10.63 -7.82 2.10
C LEU A 89 -10.58 -8.81 0.91
N PRO A 90 -11.34 -8.63 -0.19
CA PRO A 90 -11.24 -9.50 -1.36
C PRO A 90 -9.84 -9.49 -1.98
N VAL A 91 -9.17 -8.33 -1.95
CA VAL A 91 -7.82 -8.17 -2.49
C VAL A 91 -6.78 -8.86 -1.61
N PHE A 92 -6.90 -8.75 -0.29
CA PHE A 92 -6.03 -9.46 0.64
C PHE A 92 -6.17 -10.98 0.51
N LEU A 93 -7.42 -11.45 0.37
CA LEU A 93 -7.71 -12.87 0.14
C LEU A 93 -7.10 -13.35 -1.18
N LEU A 94 -7.31 -12.61 -2.27
CA LEU A 94 -6.78 -12.96 -3.58
C LEU A 94 -5.25 -12.97 -3.61
N ASN A 95 -4.61 -11.96 -3.01
CA ASN A 95 -3.16 -11.89 -2.85
C ASN A 95 -2.61 -13.10 -2.09
N ARG A 96 -3.33 -13.56 -1.06
CA ARG A 96 -2.99 -14.75 -0.27
C ARG A 96 -3.13 -16.04 -1.09
N LEU A 97 -4.23 -16.20 -1.83
CA LEU A 97 -4.50 -17.37 -2.68
C LEU A 97 -3.46 -17.51 -3.80
N LEU A 98 -3.11 -16.39 -4.44
CA LEU A 98 -2.10 -16.33 -5.50
C LEU A 98 -0.64 -16.37 -4.97
N LYS A 99 -0.45 -16.52 -3.66
CA LYS A 99 0.87 -16.60 -2.99
C LYS A 99 1.83 -15.47 -3.39
N LYS A 100 1.30 -14.27 -3.60
CA LYS A 100 2.09 -13.14 -4.10
C LYS A 100 3.07 -12.62 -3.04
N LYS A 101 4.23 -12.15 -3.50
CA LYS A 101 5.15 -11.39 -2.66
C LYS A 101 4.48 -10.07 -2.33
N THR A 102 4.41 -9.72 -1.05
CA THR A 102 3.68 -8.53 -0.60
C THR A 102 4.58 -7.65 0.26
N VAL A 103 4.57 -6.36 -0.03
CA VAL A 103 5.17 -5.32 0.81
C VAL A 103 4.07 -4.35 1.21
N VAL A 104 4.07 -3.93 2.46
CA VAL A 104 3.19 -2.86 2.95
C VAL A 104 4.05 -1.62 3.12
N PHE A 105 3.67 -0.51 2.49
CA PHE A 105 4.55 0.65 2.39
C PHE A 105 3.85 1.98 2.62
N GLY A 106 4.41 2.81 3.50
CA GLY A 106 3.98 4.18 3.75
C GLY A 106 2.57 4.27 4.34
N VAL A 107 2.11 3.24 5.06
CA VAL A 107 0.73 3.16 5.57
C VAL A 107 0.60 3.73 6.97
N GLU A 108 -0.61 4.15 7.30
CA GLU A 108 -1.07 4.38 8.66
C GLU A 108 -2.05 3.28 9.09
N ALA A 109 -2.01 2.94 10.38
CA ALA A 109 -2.88 1.96 10.99
C ALA A 109 -3.71 2.59 12.10
N TYR A 110 -5.00 2.24 12.12
CA TYR A 110 -5.98 2.70 13.08
C TYR A 110 -6.60 1.53 13.83
N PRO A 111 -7.15 1.75 15.04
CA PRO A 111 -7.88 0.73 15.77
C PRO A 111 -8.96 0.07 14.90
N MET A 112 -9.02 -1.25 14.93
CA MET A 112 -9.97 -2.08 14.20
C MET A 112 -10.63 -3.06 15.16
N PRO A 113 -11.86 -3.52 14.86
CA PRO A 113 -12.48 -4.60 15.62
C PRO A 113 -11.58 -5.84 15.73
N PRO A 114 -11.59 -6.56 16.86
CA PRO A 114 -10.71 -7.72 17.08
C PRO A 114 -10.82 -8.79 16.00
N LEU A 115 -12.05 -9.11 15.55
CA LEU A 115 -12.27 -10.10 14.50
C LEU A 115 -11.68 -9.65 13.16
N LEU A 116 -11.94 -8.40 12.77
CA LEU A 116 -11.48 -7.85 11.49
C LEU A 116 -9.95 -7.79 11.43
N SER A 117 -9.31 -7.29 12.49
CA SER A 117 -7.84 -7.25 12.58
C SER A 117 -7.25 -8.66 12.47
N ARG A 118 -7.77 -9.65 13.22
CA ARG A 118 -7.30 -11.04 13.16
C ARG A 118 -7.38 -11.62 11.74
N ILE A 119 -8.47 -11.38 11.03
CA ILE A 119 -8.64 -11.84 9.64
C ILE A 119 -7.61 -11.16 8.72
N VAL A 120 -7.56 -9.82 8.72
CA VAL A 120 -6.69 -9.04 7.82
C VAL A 120 -5.22 -9.41 8.01
N PHE A 121 -4.73 -9.44 9.25
CA PHE A 121 -3.32 -9.73 9.51
C PHE A 121 -2.96 -11.20 9.34
N SER A 122 -3.92 -12.13 9.48
CA SER A 122 -3.72 -13.53 9.08
C SER A 122 -3.50 -13.67 7.57
N LEU A 123 -4.25 -12.93 6.75
CA LEU A 123 -4.08 -12.91 5.30
C LEU A 123 -2.72 -12.31 4.88
N LEU A 124 -2.27 -11.29 5.61
CA LEU A 124 -1.03 -10.55 5.32
C LEU A 124 0.19 -11.05 6.11
N LYS A 125 0.10 -12.16 6.85
CA LYS A 125 1.21 -12.67 7.68
C LYS A 125 2.50 -12.98 6.91
N LYS A 126 2.37 -13.29 5.61
CA LYS A 126 3.50 -13.59 4.71
C LYS A 126 4.09 -12.35 4.04
N SER A 127 3.57 -11.15 4.30
CA SER A 127 4.19 -9.91 3.83
C SER A 127 5.66 -9.86 4.26
N ILE A 128 6.50 -9.38 3.36
CA ILE A 128 7.96 -9.38 3.46
C ILE A 128 8.41 -8.27 4.41
N LEU A 129 7.86 -7.07 4.18
CA LEU A 129 8.21 -5.84 4.86
C LEU A 129 6.96 -5.00 5.09
N TRP A 130 6.93 -4.33 6.23
CA TRP A 130 5.93 -3.34 6.61
C TRP A 130 6.64 -2.03 6.92
N VAL A 131 6.32 -0.98 6.18
CA VAL A 131 6.83 0.38 6.40
C VAL A 131 5.66 1.27 6.79
N VAL A 132 5.70 1.82 8.00
CA VAL A 132 4.65 2.68 8.55
C VAL A 132 5.11 4.11 8.75
N ARG A 133 4.19 5.07 8.73
CA ARG A 133 4.52 6.50 8.87
C ARG A 133 4.68 6.99 10.30
N THR A 134 4.02 6.36 11.27
CA THR A 134 3.97 6.84 12.65
C THR A 134 4.31 5.76 13.67
N HIS A 135 4.87 6.19 14.81
CA HIS A 135 5.11 5.30 15.95
C HIS A 135 3.81 4.65 16.46
N LEU A 136 2.68 5.36 16.40
CA LEU A 136 1.37 4.83 16.75
C LEU A 136 0.97 3.66 15.85
N SER A 137 1.13 3.82 14.52
CA SER A 137 0.87 2.74 13.57
C SER A 137 1.77 1.53 13.85
N LYS A 138 3.05 1.77 14.16
CA LYS A 138 4.00 0.72 14.50
C LYS A 138 3.52 -0.11 15.70
N ARG A 139 3.24 0.56 16.83
CA ARG A 139 2.75 -0.09 18.06
C ARG A 139 1.47 -0.88 17.83
N LEU A 140 0.56 -0.33 17.02
CA LEU A 140 -0.71 -0.98 16.73
C LEU A 140 -0.53 -2.24 15.89
N LEU A 141 0.33 -2.19 14.86
CA LEU A 141 0.63 -3.36 14.03
C LEU A 141 1.36 -4.46 14.82
N GLU A 142 2.24 -4.09 15.76
CA GLU A 142 2.86 -5.04 16.70
C GLU A 142 1.79 -5.72 17.56
N LYS A 143 0.83 -4.96 18.10
CA LYS A 143 -0.32 -5.50 18.84
C LYS A 143 -1.16 -6.47 18.00
N TYR A 144 -1.26 -6.25 16.69
CA TYR A 144 -1.95 -7.14 15.76
C TYR A 144 -1.11 -8.33 15.29
N GLY A 145 0.11 -8.50 15.82
CA GLY A 145 0.96 -9.67 15.56
C GLY A 145 1.89 -9.53 14.35
N VAL A 146 2.11 -8.32 13.82
CA VAL A 146 3.15 -8.10 12.81
C VAL A 146 4.53 -8.22 13.48
N PRO A 147 5.42 -9.11 13.00
CA PRO A 147 6.71 -9.31 13.64
C PRO A 147 7.58 -8.04 13.62
N PRO A 148 8.16 -7.59 14.75
CA PRO A 148 8.99 -6.39 14.82
C PRO A 148 10.13 -6.37 13.80
N ARG A 149 10.74 -7.54 13.52
CA ARG A 149 11.81 -7.69 12.52
C ARG A 149 11.40 -7.32 11.10
N LYS A 150 10.11 -7.43 10.76
CA LYS A 150 9.54 -7.07 9.45
C LYS A 150 8.97 -5.65 9.41
N LEU A 151 8.93 -4.97 10.55
CA LEU A 151 8.30 -3.67 10.68
C LEU A 151 9.37 -2.57 10.74
N ARG A 152 9.18 -1.52 9.96
CA ARG A 152 10.06 -0.35 9.88
C ARG A 152 9.20 0.90 9.99
N LEU A 153 9.71 1.87 10.73
CA LEU A 153 9.17 3.22 10.68
C LEU A 153 9.82 3.93 9.50
N PHE A 154 9.03 4.63 8.70
CA PHE A 154 9.54 5.51 7.65
C PHE A 154 10.27 6.66 8.32
N GLN A 155 11.60 6.55 8.40
CA GLN A 155 12.44 7.66 8.84
C GLN A 155 12.89 8.39 7.59
N THR A 156 12.50 9.66 7.45
CA THR A 156 13.33 10.60 6.73
C THR A 156 14.62 10.68 7.53
N SER A 157 15.73 10.17 7.00
CA SER A 157 17.03 10.46 7.59
C SER A 157 17.10 11.97 7.84
N PRO A 158 17.43 12.44 9.06
CA PRO A 158 17.87 13.80 9.19
C PRO A 158 19.21 13.83 8.46
N THR A 159 19.26 14.34 7.24
CA THR A 159 20.53 14.88 6.76
C THR A 159 20.90 15.92 7.81
N PRO A 160 22.06 15.82 8.48
CA PRO A 160 22.43 16.81 9.46
C PRO A 160 22.49 18.13 8.71
N PHE A 161 21.72 19.12 9.17
CA PHE A 161 22.11 20.51 8.97
C PHE A 161 23.49 20.62 9.63
N ARG A 162 24.56 20.38 8.86
CA ARG A 162 25.88 20.87 9.19
C ARG A 162 25.69 22.39 9.31
N LYS A 163 25.57 22.89 10.53
CA LYS A 163 25.90 24.27 10.81
C LYS A 163 27.34 24.44 10.28
N SER A 164 27.50 25.13 9.16
CA SER A 164 28.81 25.65 8.82
C SER A 164 29.13 26.66 9.93
N SER A 165 30.03 26.25 10.81
CA SER A 165 30.79 27.18 11.63
C SER A 165 31.49 28.19 10.72
N ARG A 166 31.01 29.44 10.74
CA ARG A 166 31.80 30.65 10.57
C ARG A 166 31.17 31.73 11.44
#